data_AF-A0A1S7SHF7-F1
#
_entry.id   AF-A0A1S7SHF7-F1
#
_cell.length_a   1.000
_cell.length_b   1.000
_cell.length_c   1.000
_cell.angle_alpha   90.00
_cell.angle_beta   90.00
_cell.angle_gamma   90.00
#
_symmetry.space_group_name_H-M   'P 1'
#
loop_
_entity.id
_entity.type
_entity.pdbx_description
1 polymer ?
#
loop_
_entity_poly.entity_id
_entity_poly.type
_entity_poly.pdbx_seq_one_letter_code
_entity_poly.pdbx_strand_id
1 'polypeptide(L)'
;MKFLRWMWDNWVKIALSVATLIYLPFAFMLIGDTEACAPAVASDREFWEFYYRYLACRPVNEVGDTLAGFFAPLAFLWLAGAVYIQSQELSAQREELNETQELMKQQLIVAQEQVKETRASTSLFEKQTAILVAEHEKRLQDASNKEFDEDLNLFFSQLKGLADGLRLTVYYFHDDFQVGPEHQQLYSAQSTGVFTAAYSFPTIEHSIDTFVIRLQGLNSNFGIRHDGPAIEYYANSRTDFYVILEALKRLVDRIPDLSPDYKIRAKAYRVEFTFHTLEGFLNAIDEEYRRFERQLGTYVFPASGTAAM
;
A
#
# COMPACT_ATOMS: atom_id res chain seq x y z
N MET A 1 -7.16 8.41 59.28
CA MET A 1 -7.50 9.85 59.33
C MET A 1 -8.97 10.17 59.04
N LYS A 2 -9.62 9.61 58.01
CA LYS A 2 -11.04 9.90 57.68
C LYS A 2 -12.03 9.71 58.84
N PHE A 3 -11.84 8.67 59.66
CA PHE A 3 -12.70 8.42 60.84
C PHE A 3 -12.57 9.48 61.94
N LEU A 4 -11.34 9.92 62.25
CA LEU A 4 -11.07 10.98 63.22
C LEU A 4 -11.67 12.33 62.78
N ARG A 5 -11.62 12.63 61.47
CA ARG A 5 -12.21 13.83 60.88
C ARG A 5 -13.73 13.83 60.96
N TRP A 6 -14.35 12.72 60.56
CA TRP A 6 -15.81 12.53 60.70
C TRP A 6 -16.27 12.68 62.14
N MET A 7 -15.52 12.11 63.08
CA MET A 7 -15.79 12.24 64.51
C MET A 7 -15.69 13.70 64.95
N TRP A 8 -14.63 14.42 64.56
CA TRP A 8 -14.44 15.83 64.89
C TRP A 8 -15.54 16.74 64.32
N ASP A 9 -15.91 16.57 63.05
CA ASP A 9 -16.96 17.36 62.40
C ASP A 9 -18.32 17.18 63.09
N ASN A 10 -18.62 15.94 63.49
CA ASN A 10 -19.83 15.66 64.25
C ASN A 10 -19.75 16.23 65.67
N TRP A 11 -18.60 16.17 66.33
CA TRP A 11 -18.40 16.78 67.65
C TRP A 11 -18.56 18.30 67.62
N VAL A 12 -18.03 18.99 66.61
CA VAL A 12 -18.21 20.45 66.46
C VAL A 12 -19.69 20.79 66.25
N LYS A 13 -20.40 20.04 65.39
CA LYS A 13 -21.85 20.23 65.19
C LYS A 13 -22.63 19.98 66.47
N ILE A 14 -22.30 18.93 67.21
CA ILE A 14 -22.92 18.61 68.49
C ILE A 14 -22.63 19.71 69.50
N ALA A 15 -21.38 20.17 69.62
CA ALA A 15 -20.99 21.23 70.54
C ALA A 15 -21.69 22.56 70.22
N LEU A 16 -21.79 22.95 68.95
CA LEU A 16 -22.53 24.14 68.51
C LEU A 16 -24.04 24.01 68.81
N SER A 17 -24.60 22.81 68.59
CA SER A 17 -26.01 22.54 68.87
C SER A 17 -26.29 22.58 70.37
N VAL A 18 -25.43 21.99 71.20
CA VAL A 18 -25.52 22.02 72.66
C VAL A 18 -25.32 23.44 73.19
N ALA A 19 -24.34 24.19 72.68
CA ALA A 19 -24.14 25.59 73.04
C ALA A 19 -25.38 26.44 72.70
N THR A 20 -26.00 26.21 71.54
CA THR A 20 -27.25 26.87 71.15
C THR A 20 -28.40 26.48 72.08
N LEU A 21 -28.55 25.19 72.40
CA LEU A 21 -29.58 24.67 73.31
C LEU A 21 -29.42 25.16 74.75
N ILE A 22 -28.21 25.48 75.20
CA ILE A 22 -27.95 26.08 76.52
C ILE A 22 -28.17 27.60 76.48
N TYR A 23 -27.77 28.24 75.38
CA TYR A 23 -27.90 29.68 75.20
C TYR A 23 -29.35 30.14 75.13
N LEU A 24 -30.22 29.39 74.45
CA LEU A 24 -31.64 29.75 74.29
C LEU A 24 -32.39 29.85 75.64
N PRO A 25 -32.35 28.87 76.55
CA PRO A 25 -32.94 29.00 77.89
C PRO A 25 -32.32 30.10 78.73
N PHE A 26 -30.99 30.25 78.69
CA PHE A 26 -30.29 31.30 79.43
C PHE A 26 -30.75 32.69 78.98
N ALA A 27 -30.87 32.88 77.68
CA ALA A 27 -31.29 34.14 77.12
C ALA A 27 -32.82 34.37 77.30
N PHE A 28 -33.63 33.31 77.32
CA PHE A 28 -35.05 33.41 77.71
C PHE A 28 -35.22 33.79 79.19
N MET A 29 -34.36 33.23 80.07
CA MET A 29 -34.31 33.58 81.48
C MET A 29 -33.94 35.07 81.67
N LEU A 30 -32.92 35.57 80.96
CA LEU A 30 -32.55 36.98 81.01
C LEU A 30 -33.65 37.92 80.53
N ILE A 31 -34.44 37.53 79.52
CA ILE A 31 -35.60 38.33 79.09
C ILE A 31 -36.70 38.30 80.15
N GLY A 32 -36.88 37.19 80.88
CA GLY A 32 -37.82 37.08 81.98
C GLY A 32 -37.56 38.03 83.16
N ASP A 33 -36.30 38.44 83.35
CA ASP A 33 -35.89 39.41 84.37
C ASP A 33 -36.18 40.87 83.96
N THR A 34 -36.66 41.11 82.74
CA THR A 34 -37.05 42.46 82.29
C THR A 34 -38.45 42.85 82.79
N GLU A 35 -38.67 44.15 83.03
CA GLU A 35 -39.96 44.66 83.53
C GLU A 35 -41.11 44.33 82.56
N ALA A 36 -42.12 43.63 83.06
CA ALA A 36 -43.29 43.22 82.28
C ALA A 36 -44.21 44.39 81.94
N CYS A 37 -44.76 44.36 80.72
CA CYS A 37 -45.76 45.32 80.25
C CYS A 37 -47.12 45.08 80.93
N ALA A 38 -47.80 46.13 81.40
CA ALA A 38 -49.14 46.03 82.03
C ALA A 38 -50.26 46.63 81.17
N PRO A 39 -51.51 46.11 81.21
CA PRO A 39 -51.92 44.73 81.48
C PRO A 39 -51.95 43.90 80.18
N ALA A 40 -51.42 42.68 80.24
CA ALA A 40 -51.39 41.72 79.13
C ALA A 40 -52.82 41.34 78.69
N VAL A 41 -53.12 41.53 77.40
CA VAL A 41 -54.32 40.97 76.77
C VAL A 41 -54.11 39.46 76.70
N ALA A 42 -54.99 38.69 77.37
CA ALA A 42 -54.96 37.23 77.29
C ALA A 42 -55.14 36.80 75.83
N SER A 43 -54.11 36.23 75.24
CA SER A 43 -54.16 35.65 73.90
C SER A 43 -54.09 34.14 74.02
N ASP A 44 -55.05 33.42 73.43
CA ASP A 44 -55.18 31.95 73.45
C ASP A 44 -53.99 31.18 72.79
N ARG A 45 -52.85 31.82 72.52
CA ARG A 45 -51.66 31.22 71.92
C ARG A 45 -50.42 31.52 72.76
N GLU A 46 -49.83 30.46 73.33
CA GLU A 46 -48.67 30.50 74.24
C GLU A 46 -47.49 31.34 73.73
N PHE A 47 -47.17 31.29 72.43
CA PHE A 47 -46.06 32.08 71.86
C PHE A 47 -46.34 33.60 71.86
N TRP A 48 -47.58 33.98 71.59
CA TRP A 48 -47.97 35.38 71.54
C TRP A 48 -48.05 35.99 72.93
N GLU A 49 -48.33 35.20 73.97
CA GLU A 49 -48.31 35.67 75.35
C GLU A 49 -46.94 36.22 75.76
N PHE A 50 -45.84 35.56 75.37
CA PHE A 50 -44.49 36.07 75.62
C PHE A 50 -44.25 37.42 74.94
N TYR A 51 -44.61 37.52 73.65
CA TYR A 51 -44.46 38.76 72.88
C TYR A 51 -45.27 39.91 73.49
N TYR A 52 -46.54 39.69 73.81
CA TYR A 52 -47.40 40.70 74.42
C TYR A 52 -46.98 41.08 75.84
N ARG A 53 -46.40 40.14 76.60
CA ARG A 53 -45.99 40.36 78.00
C ARG A 53 -44.67 41.14 78.13
N TYR A 54 -43.70 40.89 77.25
CA TYR A 54 -42.34 41.43 77.40
C TYR A 54 -41.94 42.44 76.31
N LEU A 55 -42.50 42.35 75.10
CA LEU A 55 -42.04 43.14 73.96
C LEU A 55 -43.05 44.18 73.46
N ALA A 56 -44.35 43.99 73.67
CA ALA A 56 -45.38 44.83 73.04
C ALA A 56 -45.45 46.28 73.55
N CYS A 57 -44.98 46.58 74.77
CA CYS A 57 -44.95 47.96 75.28
C CYS A 57 -43.66 48.72 74.95
N ARG A 58 -42.67 48.05 74.35
CA ARG A 58 -41.39 48.67 74.01
C ARG A 58 -41.48 49.33 72.63
N PRO A 59 -40.86 50.51 72.43
CA PRO A 59 -40.76 51.09 71.09
C PRO A 59 -40.01 50.13 70.16
N VAL A 60 -40.38 50.11 68.89
CA VAL A 60 -39.88 49.16 67.88
C VAL A 60 -38.35 49.11 67.83
N ASN A 61 -37.66 50.24 68.03
CA ASN A 61 -36.20 50.29 68.06
C ASN A 61 -35.59 49.50 69.23
N GLU A 62 -36.17 49.57 70.43
CA GLU A 62 -35.68 48.82 71.61
C GLU A 62 -35.86 47.31 71.44
N VAL A 63 -36.96 46.89 70.79
CA VAL A 63 -37.19 45.48 70.42
C VAL A 63 -36.12 45.02 69.41
N GLY A 64 -35.80 45.85 68.43
CA GLY A 64 -34.74 45.58 67.46
C GLY A 64 -33.37 45.42 68.09
N ASP A 65 -32.98 46.33 68.98
CA ASP A 65 -31.68 46.29 69.68
C ASP A 65 -31.56 45.05 70.59
N THR A 66 -32.64 44.69 71.28
CA THR A 66 -32.68 43.49 72.14
C THR A 66 -32.54 42.21 71.31
N LEU A 67 -33.26 42.10 70.19
CA LEU A 67 -33.15 40.96 69.28
C LEU A 67 -31.78 40.90 68.60
N ALA A 68 -31.22 42.04 68.20
CA ALA A 68 -29.89 42.12 67.61
C ALA A 68 -28.82 41.68 68.61
N GLY A 69 -28.90 42.12 69.87
CA GLY A 69 -28.00 41.69 70.95
C GLY A 69 -28.10 40.18 71.24
N PHE A 70 -29.30 39.61 71.12
CA PHE A 70 -29.54 38.17 71.29
C PHE A 70 -28.99 37.33 70.14
N PHE A 71 -29.24 37.73 68.88
CA PHE A 71 -28.85 36.93 67.72
C PHE A 71 -27.39 37.15 67.30
N ALA A 72 -26.74 38.26 67.66
CA ALA A 72 -25.38 38.56 67.24
C ALA A 72 -24.32 37.53 67.74
N PRO A 73 -24.28 37.14 69.03
CA PRO A 73 -23.33 36.12 69.50
C PRO A 73 -23.58 34.75 68.86
N LEU A 74 -24.86 34.39 68.65
CA LEU A 74 -25.23 33.13 68.03
C LEU A 74 -24.77 33.08 66.56
N ALA A 75 -25.04 34.14 65.79
CA ALA A 75 -24.58 34.26 64.41
C ALA A 75 -23.04 34.21 64.30
N PHE A 76 -22.34 34.89 65.22
CA PHE A 76 -20.88 34.88 65.26
C PHE A 76 -20.30 33.49 65.57
N LEU A 77 -20.91 32.75 66.50
CA LEU A 77 -20.50 31.39 66.84
C LEU A 77 -20.62 30.44 65.63
N TRP A 78 -21.75 30.53 64.91
CA TRP A 78 -21.96 29.74 63.69
C TRP A 78 -21.01 30.15 62.56
N LEU A 79 -20.73 31.45 62.38
CA LEU A 79 -19.78 31.95 61.39
C LEU A 79 -18.35 31.45 61.66
N ALA A 80 -17.89 31.52 62.91
CA ALA A 80 -16.57 31.03 63.30
C ALA A 80 -16.44 29.51 63.08
N GLY A 81 -17.48 28.75 63.43
CA GLY A 81 -17.54 27.31 63.15
C GLY A 81 -17.45 27.00 61.66
N ALA A 82 -18.16 27.75 60.81
CA ALA A 82 -18.12 27.56 59.36
C ALA A 82 -16.75 27.87 58.75
N VAL A 83 -16.12 28.98 59.14
CA VAL A 83 -14.77 29.36 58.66
C VAL A 83 -13.72 28.33 59.09
N TYR A 84 -13.84 27.81 60.32
CA TYR A 84 -12.93 26.78 60.81
C TYR A 84 -13.03 25.49 59.99
N ILE A 85 -14.25 25.00 59.73
CA ILE A 85 -14.47 23.81 58.89
C ILE A 85 -13.88 24.03 57.48
N GLN A 86 -14.18 25.18 56.86
CA GLN A 86 -13.66 25.51 55.52
C GLN A 86 -12.12 25.56 55.48
N SER A 87 -11.48 26.06 56.53
CA SER A 87 -10.00 26.12 56.58
C SER A 87 -9.34 24.74 56.57
N GLN A 88 -9.98 23.74 57.18
CA GLN A 88 -9.46 22.38 57.19
C GLN A 88 -9.61 21.70 55.82
N GLU A 89 -10.73 21.95 55.12
CA GLU A 89 -10.95 21.41 53.77
C GLU A 89 -9.87 21.90 52.79
N LEU A 90 -9.53 23.18 52.85
CA LEU A 90 -8.48 23.77 52.00
C LEU A 90 -7.09 23.19 52.29
N SER A 91 -6.76 22.90 53.55
CA SER A 91 -5.47 22.27 53.88
C SER A 91 -5.38 20.85 53.32
N ALA A 92 -6.45 20.07 53.43
CA ALA A 92 -6.50 18.71 52.90
C ALA A 92 -6.42 18.69 51.36
N GLN A 93 -7.11 19.63 50.69
CA GLN A 93 -7.03 19.75 49.23
C GLN A 93 -5.61 20.08 48.73
N ARG A 94 -4.82 20.84 49.50
CA ARG A 94 -3.42 21.13 49.14
C ARG A 94 -2.52 19.90 49.20
N GLU A 95 -2.75 19.03 50.18
CA GLU A 95 -2.01 17.77 50.31
C GLU A 95 -2.32 16.84 49.13
N GLU A 96 -3.60 16.68 48.79
CA GLU A 96 -4.04 15.89 47.63
C GLU A 96 -3.51 16.47 46.31
N LEU A 97 -3.44 17.80 46.18
CA LEU A 97 -2.84 18.45 45.00
C LEU A 97 -1.34 18.18 44.88
N ASN A 98 -0.60 18.14 45.99
CA ASN A 98 0.83 17.83 45.96
C ASN A 98 1.08 16.36 45.59
N GLU A 99 0.29 15.43 46.14
CA GLU A 99 0.38 14.01 45.79
C GLU A 99 0.04 13.78 44.30
N THR A 100 -1.01 14.42 43.80
CA THR A 100 -1.40 14.30 42.38
C THR A 100 -0.34 14.89 41.44
N GLN A 101 0.32 16.00 41.81
CA GLN A 101 1.44 16.53 41.04
C GLN A 101 2.61 15.55 40.96
N GLU A 102 2.93 14.86 42.05
CA GLU A 102 4.02 13.87 42.06
C GLU A 102 3.67 12.64 41.21
N LEU A 103 2.45 12.14 41.32
CA LEU A 103 1.96 11.06 40.45
C LEU A 103 2.00 11.45 38.97
N MET A 104 1.60 12.67 38.63
CA MET A 104 1.67 13.17 37.25
C MET A 104 3.10 13.23 36.73
N LYS A 105 4.07 13.64 37.56
CA LYS A 105 5.49 13.62 37.17
C LYS A 105 5.98 12.21 36.89
N GLN A 106 5.64 11.24 37.75
CA GLN A 106 6.00 9.84 37.54
C GLN A 106 5.38 9.27 36.25
N GLN A 107 4.12 9.59 35.98
CA GLN A 107 3.45 9.21 34.73
C GLN A 107 4.12 9.83 33.50
N LEU A 108 4.56 11.09 33.57
CA LEU A 108 5.29 11.74 32.49
C LEU A 108 6.64 11.04 32.21
N ILE A 109 7.37 10.61 33.24
CA ILE A 109 8.63 9.87 33.07
C ILE A 109 8.37 8.54 32.36
N VAL A 110 7.39 7.75 32.81
CA VAL A 110 7.03 6.48 32.17
C VAL A 110 6.59 6.69 30.72
N ALA A 111 5.79 7.73 30.45
CA ALA A 111 5.37 8.06 29.09
C ALA A 111 6.56 8.41 28.18
N GLN A 112 7.55 9.16 28.69
CA GLN A 112 8.77 9.47 27.95
C GLN A 112 9.60 8.22 27.63
N GLU A 113 9.71 7.28 28.58
CA GLU A 113 10.39 6.00 28.37
C GLU A 113 9.67 5.16 27.31
N GLN A 114 8.35 5.05 27.37
CA GLN A 114 7.55 4.34 26.36
C GLN A 114 7.71 4.94 24.96
N VAL A 115 7.78 6.27 24.84
CA VAL A 115 8.04 6.93 23.54
C VAL A 115 9.44 6.57 23.03
N LYS A 116 10.45 6.52 23.91
CA LYS A 116 11.81 6.13 23.53
C LYS A 116 11.88 4.68 23.06
N GLU A 117 11.23 3.76 23.76
CA GLU A 117 11.14 2.35 23.36
C GLU A 117 10.38 2.19 22.04
N THR A 118 9.28 2.90 21.87
CA THR A 118 8.50 2.90 20.63
C THR A 118 9.35 3.35 19.45
N ARG A 119 10.14 4.44 19.59
CA ARG A 119 11.06 4.90 18.55
C ARG A 119 12.12 3.85 18.20
N ALA A 120 12.67 3.17 19.21
CA ALA A 120 13.61 2.08 18.98
C ALA A 120 12.96 0.92 18.22
N SER A 121 11.73 0.56 18.57
CA SER A 121 10.93 -0.46 17.86
C SER A 121 10.62 -0.06 16.42
N THR A 122 10.23 1.20 16.15
CA THR A 122 10.02 1.70 14.79
C THR A 122 11.26 1.56 13.93
N SER A 123 12.45 1.88 14.47
CA SER A 123 13.71 1.73 13.74
C SER A 123 14.04 0.28 13.39
N LEU A 124 13.58 -0.68 14.21
CA LEU A 124 13.73 -2.10 13.93
C LEU A 124 12.76 -2.54 12.83
N PHE A 125 11.50 -2.08 12.89
CA PHE A 125 10.51 -2.38 11.86
C PHE A 125 10.95 -1.82 10.49
N GLU A 126 11.48 -0.60 10.42
CA GLU A 126 12.02 -0.04 9.19
C GLU A 126 13.11 -0.93 8.59
N LYS A 127 14.03 -1.45 9.41
CA LYS A 127 15.07 -2.38 8.96
C LYS A 127 14.49 -3.70 8.47
N GLN A 128 13.50 -4.26 9.17
CA GLN A 128 12.83 -5.49 8.73
C GLN A 128 12.09 -5.30 7.41
N THR A 129 11.38 -4.18 7.25
CA THR A 129 10.70 -3.84 6.01
C THR A 129 11.70 -3.69 4.86
N ALA A 130 12.83 -3.00 5.08
CA ALA A 130 13.87 -2.89 4.07
C ALA A 130 14.44 -4.25 3.64
N ILE A 131 14.67 -5.17 4.60
CA ILE A 131 15.12 -6.54 4.29
C ILE A 131 14.07 -7.30 3.50
N LEU A 132 12.79 -7.22 3.88
CA LEU A 132 11.70 -7.92 3.18
C LEU A 132 11.51 -7.39 1.75
N VAL A 133 11.61 -6.08 1.54
CA VAL A 133 11.56 -5.48 0.20
C VAL A 133 12.73 -5.97 -0.64
N ALA A 134 13.95 -5.93 -0.11
CA ALA A 134 15.13 -6.42 -0.82
C ALA A 134 15.04 -7.92 -1.15
N GLU A 135 14.51 -8.74 -0.25
CA GLU A 135 14.30 -10.17 -0.50
C GLU A 135 13.22 -10.40 -1.57
N HIS A 136 12.14 -9.62 -1.55
CA HIS A 136 11.09 -9.70 -2.55
C HIS A 136 11.60 -9.35 -3.95
N GLU A 137 12.33 -8.24 -4.07
CA GLU A 137 12.98 -7.84 -5.33
C GLU A 137 13.94 -8.91 -5.84
N LYS A 138 14.73 -9.50 -4.94
CA LYS A 138 15.62 -10.61 -5.30
C LYS A 138 14.85 -11.83 -5.81
N ARG A 139 13.73 -12.20 -5.18
CA ARG A 139 12.89 -13.32 -5.65
C ARG A 139 12.28 -13.05 -7.02
N LEU A 140 11.83 -11.82 -7.28
CA LEU A 140 11.33 -11.43 -8.60
C LEU A 140 12.43 -11.51 -9.66
N GLN A 141 13.65 -11.07 -9.32
CA GLN A 141 14.80 -11.16 -10.20
C GLN A 141 15.22 -12.62 -10.45
N ASP A 142 15.27 -13.47 -9.42
CA ASP A 142 15.58 -14.90 -9.54
C ASP A 142 14.53 -15.64 -10.38
N ALA A 143 13.25 -15.28 -10.24
CA ALA A 143 12.16 -15.80 -11.07
C ALA A 143 12.32 -15.39 -12.53
N SER A 144 12.57 -14.10 -12.81
CA SER A 144 12.81 -13.58 -14.16
C SER A 144 14.02 -14.26 -14.83
N ASN A 145 15.12 -14.42 -14.09
CA ASN A 145 16.31 -15.13 -14.54
C ASN A 145 16.01 -16.60 -14.90
N LYS A 146 15.25 -17.31 -14.05
CA LYS A 146 14.87 -18.69 -14.30
C LYS A 146 13.97 -18.82 -15.53
N GLU A 147 12.98 -17.95 -15.67
CA GLU A 147 12.11 -17.92 -16.85
C GLU A 147 12.90 -17.62 -18.13
N PHE A 148 13.89 -16.73 -18.06
CA PHE A 148 14.78 -16.47 -19.19
C PHE A 148 15.60 -17.70 -19.59
N ASP A 149 16.16 -18.45 -18.63
CA ASP A 149 16.86 -19.69 -18.93
C ASP A 149 15.93 -20.74 -19.57
N GLU A 150 14.69 -20.84 -19.10
CA GLU A 150 13.68 -21.73 -19.69
C GLU A 150 13.33 -21.32 -21.13
N ASP A 151 13.06 -20.03 -21.37
CA ASP A 151 12.78 -19.47 -22.70
C ASP A 151 13.98 -19.64 -23.65
N LEU A 152 15.20 -19.46 -23.15
CA LEU A 152 16.44 -19.58 -23.90
C LEU A 152 16.71 -21.03 -24.31
N ASN A 153 16.49 -21.98 -23.39
CA ASN A 153 16.58 -23.41 -23.71
C ASN A 153 15.50 -23.85 -24.71
N LEU A 154 14.27 -23.33 -24.57
CA LEU A 154 13.19 -23.59 -25.53
C LEU A 154 13.56 -23.06 -26.92
N PHE A 155 14.03 -21.82 -27.01
CA PHE A 155 14.50 -21.22 -28.25
C PHE A 155 15.60 -22.06 -28.92
N PHE A 156 16.59 -22.52 -28.15
CA PHE A 156 17.64 -23.38 -28.71
C PHE A 156 17.12 -24.74 -29.18
N SER A 157 16.18 -25.34 -28.46
CA SER A 157 15.56 -26.58 -28.88
C SER A 157 14.82 -26.42 -30.22
N GLN A 158 14.12 -25.30 -30.41
CA GLN A 158 13.42 -24.96 -31.65
C GLN A 158 14.40 -24.67 -32.79
N LEU A 159 15.45 -23.86 -32.54
CA LEU A 159 16.50 -23.60 -33.51
C LEU A 159 17.18 -24.89 -33.98
N LYS A 160 17.49 -25.80 -33.06
CA LYS A 160 18.11 -27.09 -33.40
C LYS A 160 17.18 -27.93 -34.27
N GLY A 161 15.91 -28.05 -33.88
CA GLY A 161 14.90 -28.76 -34.68
C GLY A 161 14.76 -28.18 -36.08
N LEU A 162 14.81 -26.85 -36.21
CA LEU A 162 14.76 -26.18 -37.50
C LEU A 162 16.05 -26.42 -38.30
N ALA A 163 17.22 -26.29 -37.68
CA ALA A 163 18.49 -26.47 -38.37
C ALA A 163 18.69 -27.91 -38.87
N ASP A 164 18.19 -28.91 -38.13
CA ASP A 164 18.20 -30.31 -38.54
C ASP A 164 17.18 -30.60 -39.68
N GLY A 165 16.08 -29.82 -39.75
CA GLY A 165 15.00 -29.98 -40.72
C GLY A 165 15.03 -29.06 -41.94
N LEU A 166 15.81 -27.97 -41.91
CA LEU A 166 15.80 -26.94 -42.95
C LEU A 166 16.43 -27.46 -44.23
N ARG A 167 15.58 -27.89 -45.17
CA ARG A 167 15.96 -28.18 -46.55
C ARG A 167 15.61 -26.98 -47.42
N LEU A 168 16.62 -26.21 -47.81
CA LEU A 168 16.47 -25.17 -48.81
C LEU A 168 16.62 -25.81 -50.19
N THR A 169 15.51 -26.07 -50.86
CA THR A 169 15.54 -26.49 -52.26
C THR A 169 15.44 -25.24 -53.13
N VAL A 170 16.52 -24.91 -53.82
CA VAL A 170 16.55 -23.82 -54.81
C VAL A 170 16.42 -24.47 -56.19
N TYR A 171 15.35 -24.14 -56.90
CA TYR A 171 15.17 -24.55 -58.28
C TYR A 171 15.80 -23.50 -59.19
N TYR A 172 16.75 -23.92 -60.02
CA TYR A 172 17.26 -23.11 -61.11
C TYR A 172 16.66 -23.65 -62.40
N PHE A 173 15.93 -22.81 -63.12
CA PHE A 173 15.57 -23.10 -64.50
C PHE A 173 16.45 -22.23 -65.38
N HIS A 174 17.17 -22.86 -66.32
CA HIS A 174 17.92 -22.14 -67.33
C HIS A 174 17.01 -21.81 -68.50
N ASP A 175 16.72 -20.52 -68.71
CA ASP A 175 15.90 -20.03 -69.82
C ASP A 175 16.65 -20.01 -71.18
N ASP A 176 17.96 -20.26 -71.19
CA ASP A 176 18.79 -20.11 -72.40
C ASP A 176 18.87 -21.35 -73.29
N PHE A 177 18.12 -22.43 -73.02
CA PHE A 177 18.12 -23.59 -73.91
C PHE A 177 17.10 -23.42 -75.02
N GLN A 178 17.46 -22.65 -76.07
CA GLN A 178 16.71 -22.65 -77.33
C GLN A 178 16.83 -24.02 -78.00
N VAL A 179 15.91 -24.91 -77.66
CA VAL A 179 15.74 -26.17 -78.35
C VAL A 179 15.03 -25.87 -79.67
N GLY A 180 15.70 -26.14 -80.80
CA GLY A 180 15.04 -26.16 -82.09
C GLY A 180 13.82 -27.10 -82.06
N PRO A 181 12.81 -26.89 -82.93
CA PRO A 181 11.50 -27.54 -82.86
C PRO A 181 11.50 -29.08 -82.92
N GLU A 182 12.65 -29.71 -83.10
CA GLU A 182 12.79 -31.14 -83.36
C GLU A 182 13.03 -31.99 -82.11
N HIS A 183 13.21 -31.40 -80.92
CA HIS A 183 13.55 -32.15 -79.68
C HIS A 183 12.57 -31.92 -78.50
N GLN A 184 11.32 -31.53 -78.82
CA GLN A 184 10.31 -31.14 -77.81
C GLN A 184 9.74 -32.29 -76.96
N GLN A 185 10.09 -33.56 -77.21
CA GLN A 185 9.51 -34.72 -76.50
C GLN A 185 10.45 -35.45 -75.54
N LEU A 186 11.69 -35.00 -75.35
CA LEU A 186 12.66 -35.70 -74.50
C LEU A 186 13.47 -34.74 -73.62
N TYR A 187 12.78 -34.01 -72.74
CA TYR A 187 13.45 -33.41 -71.58
C TYR A 187 12.67 -33.67 -70.31
N SER A 188 13.02 -34.78 -69.65
CA SER A 188 12.91 -34.90 -68.20
C SER A 188 13.84 -33.85 -67.58
N ALA A 189 13.29 -32.95 -66.77
CA ALA A 189 14.01 -31.94 -66.02
C ALA A 189 15.29 -32.50 -65.37
N GLN A 190 16.46 -32.11 -65.87
CA GLN A 190 17.76 -32.43 -65.29
C GLN A 190 18.41 -31.16 -64.73
N SER A 191 18.20 -30.92 -63.44
CA SER A 191 19.25 -30.85 -62.41
C SER A 191 18.69 -30.14 -61.18
N THR A 192 17.91 -30.88 -60.39
CA THR A 192 17.53 -30.45 -59.05
C THR A 192 18.75 -30.58 -58.14
N GLY A 193 19.51 -29.50 -58.00
CA GLY A 193 20.55 -29.39 -56.98
C GLY A 193 19.92 -29.22 -55.61
N VAL A 194 19.53 -30.32 -54.94
CA VAL A 194 19.09 -30.27 -53.55
C VAL A 194 20.34 -30.16 -52.66
N PHE A 195 20.70 -28.94 -52.26
CA PHE A 195 21.71 -28.75 -51.23
C PHE A 195 21.12 -29.12 -49.86
N THR A 196 21.30 -30.38 -49.45
CA THR A 196 21.04 -30.82 -48.08
C THR A 196 22.34 -30.78 -47.33
N ALA A 197 22.47 -29.88 -46.37
CA ALA A 197 23.65 -29.81 -45.53
C ALA A 197 23.21 -29.95 -44.07
N ALA A 198 23.47 -31.14 -43.50
CA ALA A 198 23.21 -31.46 -42.10
C ALA A 198 24.42 -31.02 -41.26
N TYR A 199 24.18 -30.28 -40.19
CA TYR A 199 25.26 -29.78 -39.32
C TYR A 199 25.00 -30.17 -37.87
N SER A 200 26.07 -30.64 -37.23
CA SER A 200 26.14 -30.80 -35.79
C SER A 200 26.70 -29.53 -35.18
N PHE A 201 25.92 -28.82 -34.37
CA PHE A 201 26.40 -27.62 -33.67
C PHE A 201 26.95 -28.00 -32.28
N PRO A 202 28.23 -27.69 -31.99
CA PRO A 202 28.87 -28.08 -30.73
C PRO A 202 28.52 -27.17 -29.54
N THR A 203 28.14 -25.90 -29.79
CA THR A 203 27.76 -24.95 -28.74
C THR A 203 26.59 -24.06 -29.16
N ILE A 204 25.98 -23.43 -28.15
CA ILE A 204 24.91 -22.45 -28.30
C ILE A 204 25.38 -21.24 -29.12
N GLU A 205 26.53 -20.63 -28.80
CA GLU A 205 27.02 -19.47 -29.53
C GLU A 205 27.25 -19.79 -31.01
N HIS A 206 27.79 -20.99 -31.30
CA HIS A 206 28.05 -21.41 -32.66
C HIS A 206 26.75 -21.61 -33.48
N SER A 207 25.68 -22.06 -32.82
CA SER A 207 24.36 -22.20 -33.44
C SER A 207 23.80 -20.84 -33.87
N ILE A 208 23.89 -19.83 -33.00
CA ILE A 208 23.38 -18.47 -33.28
C ILE A 208 24.18 -17.82 -34.40
N ASP A 209 25.51 -17.78 -34.30
CA ASP A 209 26.34 -17.14 -35.32
C ASP A 209 26.14 -17.79 -36.69
N THR A 210 26.06 -19.13 -36.74
CA THR A 210 25.82 -19.83 -38.00
C THR A 210 24.43 -19.55 -38.57
N PHE A 211 23.41 -19.52 -37.72
CA PHE A 211 22.04 -19.17 -38.13
C PHE A 211 21.98 -17.75 -38.69
N VAL A 212 22.58 -16.77 -38.00
CA VAL A 212 22.60 -15.37 -38.44
C VAL A 212 23.38 -15.20 -39.74
N ILE A 213 24.58 -15.78 -39.86
CA ILE A 213 25.37 -15.73 -41.10
C ILE A 213 24.57 -16.32 -42.27
N ARG A 214 23.81 -17.40 -42.05
CA ARG A 214 22.95 -17.99 -43.09
C ARG A 214 21.78 -17.11 -43.45
N LEU A 215 21.08 -16.54 -42.47
CA LEU A 215 19.99 -15.61 -42.73
C LEU A 215 20.49 -14.40 -43.54
N GLN A 216 21.66 -13.86 -43.18
CA GLN A 216 22.29 -12.77 -43.91
C GLN A 216 22.68 -13.20 -45.34
N GLY A 217 23.27 -14.37 -45.51
CA GLY A 217 23.61 -14.91 -46.82
C GLY A 217 22.39 -15.18 -47.71
N LEU A 218 21.29 -15.67 -47.12
CA LEU A 218 20.01 -15.81 -47.82
C LEU A 218 19.49 -14.44 -48.24
N ASN A 219 19.44 -13.48 -47.31
CA ASN A 219 18.98 -12.11 -47.56
C ASN A 219 19.79 -11.40 -48.66
N SER A 220 21.12 -11.55 -48.67
CA SER A 220 21.97 -10.97 -49.71
C SER A 220 21.76 -11.61 -51.08
N ASN A 221 21.44 -12.90 -51.12
CA ASN A 221 21.20 -13.62 -52.37
C ASN A 221 19.80 -13.37 -52.95
N PHE A 222 18.81 -12.97 -52.13
CA PHE A 222 17.51 -12.48 -52.63
C PHE A 222 17.66 -11.25 -53.56
N GLY A 223 18.76 -10.48 -53.44
CA GLY A 223 19.01 -9.30 -54.26
C GLY A 223 19.74 -9.56 -55.60
N ILE A 224 20.17 -10.78 -55.89
CA ILE A 224 21.01 -11.06 -57.08
C ILE A 224 20.13 -11.48 -58.27
N ARG A 225 19.83 -10.49 -59.13
CA ARG A 225 19.37 -10.55 -60.55
C ARG A 225 18.32 -11.61 -60.91
N HIS A 226 17.07 -11.16 -60.99
CA HIS A 226 15.97 -11.81 -61.70
C HIS A 226 16.05 -11.57 -63.21
N ASP A 227 16.78 -12.42 -63.92
CA ASP A 227 16.49 -12.72 -65.34
C ASP A 227 16.10 -14.21 -65.50
N GLY A 228 15.59 -14.85 -64.42
CA GLY A 228 15.17 -16.27 -64.42
C GLY A 228 14.07 -16.56 -63.38
N PRO A 229 13.38 -17.72 -63.49
CA PRO A 229 12.03 -17.90 -62.96
C PRO A 229 11.95 -18.26 -61.46
N ALA A 230 10.71 -18.23 -60.97
CA ALA A 230 10.28 -18.15 -59.58
C ALA A 230 10.84 -19.24 -58.65
N ILE A 231 11.28 -18.80 -57.47
CA ILE A 231 11.65 -19.67 -56.35
C ILE A 231 10.35 -20.06 -55.63
N GLU A 232 9.91 -21.31 -55.74
CA GLU A 232 8.81 -21.84 -54.93
C GLU A 232 9.30 -22.21 -53.52
N TYR A 233 8.85 -21.46 -52.52
CA TYR A 233 9.06 -21.78 -51.11
C TYR A 233 7.97 -22.72 -50.62
N TYR A 234 8.34 -23.90 -50.11
CA TYR A 234 7.38 -24.79 -49.45
C TYR A 234 6.87 -24.17 -48.14
N ALA A 235 5.54 -24.07 -48.02
CA ALA A 235 4.81 -23.33 -46.99
C ALA A 235 5.12 -23.69 -45.52
N ASN A 236 5.71 -24.86 -45.23
CA ASN A 236 6.01 -25.26 -43.86
C ASN A 236 7.07 -24.36 -43.19
N SER A 237 8.06 -23.88 -43.95
CA SER A 237 9.18 -23.10 -43.39
C SER A 237 8.76 -21.73 -42.86
N ARG A 238 7.74 -21.10 -43.46
CA ARG A 238 7.28 -19.74 -43.07
C ARG A 238 6.68 -19.74 -41.66
N THR A 239 5.79 -20.69 -41.37
CA THR A 239 5.22 -20.88 -40.03
C THR A 239 6.30 -21.13 -38.98
N ASP A 240 7.30 -21.93 -39.30
CA ASP A 240 8.36 -22.26 -38.36
C ASP A 240 9.25 -21.03 -38.04
N PHE A 241 9.53 -20.17 -39.03
CA PHE A 241 10.26 -18.92 -38.78
C PHE A 241 9.47 -17.93 -37.90
N TYR A 242 8.15 -17.84 -38.02
CA TYR A 242 7.34 -17.01 -37.10
C TYR A 242 7.34 -17.56 -35.67
N VAL A 243 7.32 -18.88 -35.49
CA VAL A 243 7.45 -19.50 -34.16
C VAL A 243 8.79 -19.12 -33.51
N ILE A 244 9.88 -19.17 -34.28
CA ILE A 244 11.20 -18.73 -33.82
C ILE A 244 11.20 -17.24 -33.51
N LEU A 245 10.65 -16.39 -34.39
CA LEU A 245 10.58 -14.95 -34.18
C LEU A 245 9.83 -14.61 -32.89
N GLU A 246 8.70 -15.26 -32.64
CA GLU A 246 7.89 -15.07 -31.44
C GLU A 246 8.64 -15.51 -30.17
N ALA A 247 9.35 -16.65 -30.22
CA ALA A 247 10.21 -17.08 -29.11
C ALA A 247 11.34 -16.07 -28.83
N LEU A 248 11.95 -15.54 -29.89
CA LEU A 248 13.03 -14.57 -29.81
C LEU A 248 12.54 -13.20 -29.31
N LYS A 249 11.33 -12.80 -29.71
CA LYS A 249 10.66 -11.60 -29.20
C LYS A 249 10.43 -11.68 -27.69
N ARG A 250 9.91 -12.80 -27.19
CA ARG A 250 9.72 -13.02 -25.75
C ARG A 250 11.04 -12.90 -24.97
N LEU A 251 12.12 -13.42 -25.54
CA LEU A 251 13.46 -13.27 -24.95
C LEU A 251 13.90 -11.80 -24.89
N VAL A 252 13.71 -11.04 -25.98
CA VAL A 252 14.06 -9.60 -26.04
C VAL A 252 13.23 -8.78 -25.04
N ASP A 253 11.92 -8.99 -25.00
CA ASP A 253 11.00 -8.21 -24.15
C ASP A 253 11.32 -8.37 -22.65
N ARG A 254 11.94 -9.49 -22.24
CA ARG A 254 12.34 -9.76 -20.85
C ARG A 254 13.69 -9.17 -20.45
N ILE A 255 14.56 -8.80 -21.41
CA ILE A 255 15.93 -8.30 -21.12
C ILE A 255 15.96 -7.15 -20.07
N PRO A 256 15.05 -6.15 -20.10
CA PRO A 256 15.06 -5.06 -19.13
C PRO A 256 14.92 -5.51 -17.68
N ASP A 257 14.20 -6.61 -17.43
CA ASP A 257 13.88 -7.12 -16.09
C ASP A 257 14.90 -8.13 -15.56
N LEU A 258 15.91 -8.48 -16.37
CA LEU A 258 16.96 -9.42 -15.99
C LEU A 258 17.96 -8.83 -15.00
N SER A 259 18.63 -9.71 -14.25
CA SER A 259 19.80 -9.31 -13.47
C SER A 259 20.95 -8.83 -14.35
N PRO A 260 21.90 -8.04 -13.80
CA PRO A 260 23.05 -7.55 -14.55
C PRO A 260 23.84 -8.67 -15.25
N ASP A 261 24.04 -9.80 -14.58
CA ASP A 261 24.77 -10.95 -15.13
C ASP A 261 24.00 -11.61 -16.30
N TYR A 262 22.68 -11.66 -16.22
CA TYR A 262 21.83 -12.16 -17.30
C TYR A 262 21.76 -11.18 -18.48
N LYS A 263 21.77 -9.87 -18.24
CA LYS A 263 21.90 -8.85 -19.30
C LYS A 263 23.22 -9.01 -20.07
N ILE A 264 24.31 -9.26 -19.37
CA ILE A 264 25.62 -9.55 -20.00
C ILE A 264 25.52 -10.81 -20.85
N ARG A 265 24.89 -11.88 -20.35
CA ARG A 265 24.67 -13.12 -21.12
C ARG A 265 23.78 -12.92 -22.34
N ALA A 266 22.66 -12.23 -22.21
CA ALA A 266 21.77 -11.91 -23.35
C ALA A 266 22.52 -11.12 -24.43
N LYS A 267 23.35 -10.16 -24.03
CA LYS A 267 24.22 -9.41 -24.94
C LYS A 267 25.29 -10.29 -25.59
N ALA A 268 25.90 -11.21 -24.84
CA ALA A 268 26.88 -12.17 -25.36
C ALA A 268 26.25 -13.10 -26.41
N TYR A 269 25.01 -13.53 -26.20
CA TYR A 269 24.23 -14.31 -27.17
C TYR A 269 23.65 -13.48 -28.31
N ARG A 270 23.85 -12.16 -28.33
CA ARG A 270 23.37 -11.26 -29.39
C ARG A 270 21.86 -11.38 -29.65
N VAL A 271 21.06 -11.67 -28.62
CA VAL A 271 19.62 -11.95 -28.75
C VAL A 271 18.89 -10.84 -29.51
N GLU A 272 19.10 -9.57 -29.15
CA GLU A 272 18.50 -8.42 -29.87
C GLU A 272 18.91 -8.33 -31.34
N PHE A 273 20.17 -8.63 -31.64
CA PHE A 273 20.67 -8.59 -33.02
C PHE A 273 20.08 -9.74 -33.86
N THR A 274 19.97 -10.93 -33.28
CA THR A 274 19.33 -12.09 -33.93
C THR A 274 17.85 -11.82 -34.17
N PHE A 275 17.16 -11.15 -33.23
CA PHE A 275 15.77 -10.71 -33.40
C PHE A 275 15.60 -9.83 -34.63
N HIS A 276 16.32 -8.70 -34.69
CA HIS A 276 16.20 -7.75 -35.79
C HIS A 276 16.62 -8.34 -37.13
N THR A 277 17.60 -9.25 -37.14
CA THR A 277 18.02 -9.94 -38.36
C THR A 277 16.92 -10.86 -38.89
N LEU A 278 16.29 -11.65 -38.02
CA LEU A 278 15.21 -12.56 -38.40
C LEU A 278 13.95 -11.79 -38.83
N GLU A 279 13.61 -10.72 -38.10
CA GLU A 279 12.50 -9.83 -38.45
C GLU A 279 12.70 -9.20 -39.83
N GLY A 280 13.89 -8.66 -40.09
CA GLY A 280 14.23 -8.10 -41.40
C GLY A 280 14.14 -9.13 -42.52
N PHE A 281 14.59 -10.36 -42.27
CA PHE A 281 14.50 -11.47 -43.22
C PHE A 281 13.04 -11.85 -43.54
N LEU A 282 12.19 -11.99 -42.51
CA LEU A 282 10.77 -12.32 -42.71
C LEU A 282 10.02 -11.21 -43.46
N ASN A 283 10.31 -9.95 -43.16
CA ASN A 283 9.76 -8.82 -43.89
C ASN A 283 10.16 -8.83 -45.39
N ALA A 284 11.40 -9.24 -45.71
CA ALA A 284 11.85 -9.38 -47.08
C ALA A 284 11.10 -10.51 -47.83
N ILE A 285 10.91 -11.66 -47.18
CA ILE A 285 10.11 -12.77 -47.73
C ILE A 285 8.67 -12.30 -48.00
N ASP A 286 8.04 -11.61 -47.06
CA ASP A 286 6.67 -11.14 -47.18
C ASP A 286 6.50 -10.11 -48.32
N GLU A 287 7.51 -9.29 -48.59
CA GLU A 287 7.48 -8.34 -49.70
C GLU A 287 7.63 -9.03 -51.06
N GLU A 288 8.51 -10.04 -51.18
CA GLU A 288 8.64 -10.82 -52.41
C GLU A 288 7.40 -11.66 -52.70
N TYR A 289 6.78 -12.26 -51.67
CA TYR A 289 5.52 -12.97 -51.84
C TYR A 289 4.42 -12.04 -52.37
N ARG A 290 4.30 -10.83 -51.79
CA ARG A 290 3.37 -9.79 -52.27
C ARG A 290 3.72 -9.31 -53.68
N ARG A 291 4.98 -9.29 -54.08
CA ARG A 291 5.38 -8.98 -55.46
C ARG A 291 4.95 -10.09 -56.43
N PHE A 292 5.15 -11.35 -56.05
CA PHE A 292 4.75 -12.50 -56.85
C PHE A 292 3.22 -12.58 -57.03
N GLU A 293 2.45 -12.37 -55.96
CA GLU A 293 0.98 -12.29 -56.06
C GLU A 293 0.52 -11.17 -57.00
N ARG A 294 1.18 -10.01 -56.97
CA ARG A 294 0.90 -8.90 -57.91
C ARG A 294 1.17 -9.31 -59.36
N GLN A 295 2.23 -10.07 -59.63
CA GLN A 295 2.55 -10.55 -60.97
C GLN A 295 1.57 -11.64 -61.45
N LEU A 296 1.18 -12.57 -60.58
CA LEU A 296 0.20 -13.59 -60.90
C LEU A 296 -1.21 -13.00 -61.10
N GLY A 297 -1.60 -12.01 -60.31
CA GLY A 297 -2.86 -11.28 -60.49
C GLY A 297 -2.97 -10.56 -61.83
N THR A 298 -1.84 -10.22 -62.46
CA THR A 298 -1.79 -9.67 -63.83
C THR A 298 -1.76 -10.72 -64.93
N TYR A 299 -1.52 -12.00 -64.60
CA TYR A 299 -1.62 -13.11 -65.56
C TYR A 299 -3.09 -13.51 -65.73
N VAL A 300 -3.77 -12.85 -66.68
CA VAL A 300 -5.05 -13.34 -67.21
C VAL A 300 -4.73 -14.61 -67.98
N PHE A 301 -5.05 -15.78 -67.41
CA PHE A 301 -4.99 -17.03 -68.16
C PHE A 301 -5.81 -16.83 -69.45
N PRO A 302 -5.21 -16.97 -70.64
CA PRO A 302 -6.00 -16.97 -71.87
C PRO A 302 -7.01 -18.10 -71.72
N ALA A 303 -8.30 -17.75 -71.73
CA ALA A 303 -9.39 -18.70 -71.60
C ALA A 303 -9.09 -19.86 -72.57
N SER A 304 -8.93 -21.06 -72.03
CA SER A 304 -8.59 -22.26 -72.78
C SER A 304 -9.53 -22.34 -73.98
N GLY A 305 -8.99 -22.01 -75.16
CA GLY A 305 -9.75 -22.02 -76.39
C GLY A 305 -10.32 -23.41 -76.56
N THR A 306 -11.65 -23.50 -76.62
CA THR A 306 -12.37 -24.67 -77.10
C THR A 306 -11.82 -25.02 -78.47
N ALA A 307 -10.99 -26.07 -78.53
CA ALA A 307 -10.59 -26.68 -79.78
C ALA A 307 -11.85 -27.23 -80.46
N ALA A 308 -12.32 -26.53 -81.48
CA ALA A 308 -13.31 -27.07 -82.41
C ALA A 308 -12.62 -28.17 -83.24
N MET A 309 -13.24 -29.36 -83.23
CA MET A 309 -13.06 -30.40 -84.24
C MET A 309 -13.43 -29.89 -85.63
#